data_AF-A0A090QFC6-F1
#
_entry.id   AF-A0A090QFC6-F1
#
_cell.length_a   1.000
_cell.length_b   1.000
_cell.length_c   1.000
_cell.angle_alpha   90.00
_cell.angle_beta   90.00
_cell.angle_gamma   90.00
#
_symmetry.space_group_name_H-M   'P 1'
#
loop_
_entity.id
_entity.type
_entity.pdbx_description
1 polymer ?
#
loop_
_entity_poly.entity_id
_entity_poly.type
_entity_poly.pdbx_seq_one_letter_code
_entity_poly.pdbx_strand_id
1 'polypeptide(L)'
;MFLDANAWLTSHRELDQQIVEKEQNVDFYKRGIQKDQNRIKALKDSAGIEKFARERYLMKRENEEVFIIQHADSLKKDTNE
;
A
#
# COMPACT_ATOMS: atom_id res chain seq x y z
N MET A 1 48.63 -21.16 9.98
CA MET A 1 48.95 -19.93 9.24
C MET A 1 47.70 -19.08 9.18
N PHE A 2 47.51 -18.27 10.21
CA PHE A 2 46.52 -17.20 10.29
C PHE A 2 47.32 -16.05 10.93
N LEU A 3 46.92 -14.80 10.75
CA LEU A 3 47.57 -13.60 11.32
C LEU A 3 48.69 -12.99 10.43
N ASP A 4 48.30 -12.43 9.29
CA ASP A 4 48.92 -11.16 8.87
C ASP A 4 48.04 -10.05 9.47
N ALA A 5 48.65 -9.05 10.14
CA ALA A 5 47.96 -7.94 10.77
C ALA A 5 47.01 -7.17 9.81
N ASN A 6 47.27 -7.24 8.51
CA ASN A 6 46.41 -6.68 7.48
C ASN A 6 45.08 -7.42 7.28
N ALA A 7 45.04 -8.73 7.53
CA ALA A 7 43.82 -9.52 7.39
C ALA A 7 42.79 -9.18 8.47
N TRP A 8 43.24 -8.89 9.71
CA TRP A 8 42.34 -8.47 10.79
C TRP A 8 41.65 -7.15 10.50
N LEU A 9 42.42 -6.13 10.10
CA LEU A 9 41.88 -4.80 9.84
C LEU A 9 40.95 -4.78 8.62
N THR A 10 41.30 -5.53 7.57
CA THR A 10 40.53 -5.57 6.33
C THR A 10 39.23 -6.36 6.50
N SER A 11 39.28 -7.53 7.13
CA SER A 11 38.08 -8.37 7.34
C SER A 11 37.12 -7.79 8.37
N HIS A 12 37.59 -7.10 9.42
CA HIS A 12 36.69 -6.40 10.35
C HIS A 12 35.94 -5.27 9.66
N ARG A 13 36.63 -4.46 8.84
CA ARG A 13 36.00 -3.37 8.10
C ARG A 13 34.92 -3.88 7.13
N GLU A 14 35.16 -5.01 6.49
CA GLU A 14 34.17 -5.65 5.62
C GLU A 14 32.94 -6.13 6.42
N LEU A 15 33.16 -6.77 7.57
CA LEU A 15 32.09 -7.20 8.47
C LEU A 15 31.29 -6.01 9.02
N ASP A 16 31.96 -4.93 9.42
CA ASP A 16 31.33 -3.69 9.89
C ASP A 16 30.47 -3.06 8.78
N GLN A 17 30.95 -3.06 7.54
CA GLN A 17 30.18 -2.60 6.39
C GLN A 17 28.94 -3.47 6.15
N GLN A 18 29.06 -4.79 6.25
CA GLN A 18 27.92 -5.70 6.14
C GLN A 18 26.91 -5.50 7.27
N ILE A 19 27.37 -5.19 8.49
CA ILE A 19 26.49 -4.86 9.63
C ILE A 19 25.72 -3.58 9.33
N VAL A 20 26.40 -2.52 8.92
CA VAL A 20 25.77 -1.23 8.58
C VAL A 20 24.76 -1.38 7.44
N GLU A 21 25.09 -2.14 6.40
CA GLU A 21 24.16 -2.43 5.30
C GLU A 21 22.91 -3.16 5.79
N LYS A 22 23.06 -4.16 6.66
CA LYS A 22 21.93 -4.89 7.25
C LYS A 22 21.07 -3.98 8.12
N GLU A 23 21.67 -3.10 8.93
CA GLU A 23 20.95 -2.13 9.75
C GLU A 23 20.15 -1.14 8.88
N GLN A 24 20.77 -0.62 7.80
CA GLN A 24 20.09 0.26 6.84
C GLN A 24 18.90 -0.43 6.17
N ASN A 25 19.06 -1.70 5.80
CA ASN A 25 17.97 -2.51 5.23
C ASN A 25 16.83 -2.67 6.24
N VAL A 26 17.13 -2.99 7.50
CA VAL A 26 16.14 -3.11 8.57
C VAL A 26 15.36 -1.80 8.74
N ASP A 27 16.05 -0.66 8.78
CA ASP A 27 15.42 0.65 8.95
C ASP A 27 14.60 1.08 7.72
N PHE A 28 15.04 0.71 6.52
CA PHE A 28 14.27 0.88 5.30
C PHE A 28 12.94 0.11 5.37
N TYR A 29 12.99 -1.18 5.70
CA TYR A 29 11.78 -2.01 5.78
C TYR A 29 10.86 -1.56 6.91
N LYS A 30 11.38 -1.20 8.09
CA LYS A 30 10.57 -0.65 9.20
C LYS A 30 9.82 0.60 8.80
N ARG A 31 10.48 1.53 8.09
CA ARG A 31 9.84 2.76 7.58
C ARG A 31 8.76 2.45 6.53
N GLY A 32 9.03 1.48 5.64
CA GLY A 32 8.04 1.00 4.66
C GLY A 32 6.79 0.44 5.35
N ILE A 33 6.98 -0.46 6.30
CA ILE A 33 5.88 -1.06 7.09
C ILE A 33 5.06 0.03 7.80
N GLN A 34 5.71 1.01 8.43
CA GLN A 34 5.01 2.09 9.12
C GLN A 34 4.16 2.94 8.17
N LYS A 35 4.69 3.25 6.98
CA LYS A 35 3.97 3.99 5.93
C LYS A 35 2.75 3.20 5.44
N ASP A 36 2.92 1.90 5.20
CA ASP A 36 1.86 1.04 4.71
C ASP A 36 0.77 0.82 5.78
N GLN A 37 1.15 0.68 7.05
CA GLN A 37 0.21 0.63 8.16
C GLN A 37 -0.63 1.90 8.26
N ASN A 38 -0.01 3.08 8.10
CA ASN A 38 -0.74 4.34 8.09
C ASN A 38 -1.70 4.43 6.90
N ARG A 39 -1.29 3.94 5.72
CA ARG A 39 -2.15 3.86 4.55
C ARG A 39 -3.32 2.89 4.74
N ILE A 40 -3.08 1.72 5.31
CA ILE A 40 -4.14 0.75 5.66
C ILE A 40 -5.10 1.36 6.67
N LYS A 41 -4.62 2.09 7.68
CA LYS A 41 -5.48 2.79 8.64
C LYS A 41 -6.36 3.83 7.97
N ALA A 42 -5.81 4.63 7.05
CA ALA A 42 -6.58 5.60 6.27
C ALA A 42 -7.59 4.93 5.34
N LEU A 43 -7.24 3.77 4.75
CA LEU A 43 -8.15 2.98 3.93
C LEU A 43 -9.22 2.24 4.74
N LYS A 44 -8.95 1.94 6.02
CA LYS A 44 -9.92 1.37 6.97
C LYS A 44 -10.92 2.38 7.50
N ASP A 45 -10.77 3.66 7.17
CA ASP A 45 -11.81 4.63 7.42
C ASP A 45 -13.09 4.14 6.74
N SER A 46 -14.12 3.89 7.53
CA SER A 46 -15.33 3.19 7.08
C SER A 46 -15.99 3.93 5.92
N ALA A 47 -15.86 5.26 5.89
CA ALA A 47 -16.33 6.12 4.80
C ALA A 47 -15.65 5.81 3.47
N GLY A 48 -14.34 5.53 3.45
CA GLY A 48 -13.58 5.23 2.24
C GLY A 48 -13.94 3.86 1.65
N ILE A 49 -14.04 2.84 2.52
CA ILE A 49 -14.46 1.49 2.12
C ILE A 49 -15.90 1.51 1.61
N GLU A 50 -16.80 2.17 2.34
CA GLU A 50 -18.20 2.27 1.97
C GLU A 50 -18.37 3.00 0.64
N LYS A 51 -17.66 4.11 0.41
CA LYS A 51 -17.68 4.82 -0.86
C LYS A 51 -17.20 3.93 -2.01
N PHE A 52 -16.08 3.23 -1.86
CA PHE A 52 -15.57 2.34 -2.90
C PHE A 52 -16.52 1.17 -3.20
N ALA A 53 -17.08 0.56 -2.17
CA ALA A 53 -18.07 -0.52 -2.31
C ALA A 53 -19.32 -0.06 -3.07
N ARG A 54 -19.80 1.17 -2.81
CA ARG A 54 -20.93 1.78 -3.50
C ARG A 54 -20.61 2.12 -4.96
N GLU A 55 -19.46 2.74 -5.23
CA GLU A 55 -19.08 3.17 -6.58
C GLU A 55 -18.73 2.01 -7.52
N ARG A 56 -18.04 0.97 -7.01
CA ARG A 56 -17.59 -0.15 -7.85
C ARG A 56 -18.52 -1.34 -7.89
N TYR A 57 -19.23 -1.60 -6.80
CA TYR A 57 -20.02 -2.82 -6.64
C TYR A 57 -21.50 -2.54 -6.35
N LEU A 58 -21.92 -1.27 -6.32
CA LEU A 58 -23.30 -0.86 -6.04
C LEU A 58 -23.87 -1.46 -4.75
N MET A 59 -23.00 -1.71 -3.76
CA MET A 59 -23.42 -2.33 -2.49
C MET A 59 -24.31 -1.37 -1.69
N LYS A 60 -25.34 -1.92 -1.05
CA LYS A 60 -26.28 -1.21 -0.17
C LYS A 60 -26.30 -1.85 1.22
N ARG A 61 -26.73 -1.11 2.24
CA ARG A 61 -27.02 -1.69 3.56
C ARG A 61 -28.38 -2.42 3.53
N GLU A 62 -28.61 -3.34 4.47
CA GLU A 62 -29.84 -4.14 4.51
C GLU A 62 -31.11 -3.28 4.63
N ASN A 63 -31.06 -2.22 5.44
CA ASN A 63 -32.17 -1.28 5.67
C ASN A 63 -32.07 0.00 4.82
N GLU A 64 -31.51 -0.11 3.61
CA GLU A 64 -31.32 1.02 2.70
C GLU A 64 -31.98 0.76 1.33
N GLU A 65 -32.63 1.79 0.81
CA GLU A 65 -33.17 1.84 -0.56
C GLU A 65 -32.32 2.80 -1.41
N VAL A 66 -31.87 2.34 -2.57
CA VAL A 66 -30.99 3.09 -3.48
C VAL A 66 -31.72 3.32 -4.80
N PHE A 67 -31.79 4.59 -5.23
CA PHE A 67 -32.44 4.98 -6.48
C PHE A 67 -31.39 5.44 -7.50
N ILE A 68 -31.49 4.96 -8.74
CA ILE A 68 -30.69 5.46 -9.86
C ILE A 68 -31.58 6.45 -10.63
N ILE A 69 -31.25 7.74 -10.56
CA ILE A 69 -31.96 8.78 -11.30
C ILE A 69 -31.29 8.93 -12.67
N GLN A 70 -32.02 8.62 -13.73
CA GLN A 70 -31.59 8.92 -15.11
C GLN A 70 -32.37 10.12 -15.63
N HIS A 71 -31.66 11.11 -16.12
CA HIS A 71 -32.25 12.25 -16.82
C HIS A 71 -32.46 11.90 -18.30
N ALA A 72 -33.47 12.50 -18.92
CA ALA A 72 -33.82 12.25 -20.32
C ALA A 72 -32.65 12.48 -21.29
N ASP A 73 -31.74 13.39 -20.94
CA ASP A 73 -30.54 13.72 -21.72
C ASP A 73 -29.44 12.66 -21.64
N SER A 74 -29.49 11.76 -20.64
CA SER A 74 -28.50 10.70 -20.42
C SER A 74 -28.86 9.38 -21.12
N LEU A 75 -30.04 9.30 -21.73
CA LEU A 75 -30.47 8.12 -22.49
C LEU A 75 -29.70 8.08 -23.82
N LYS A 76 -28.91 7.02 -24.05
CA LYS A 76 -28.45 6.71 -25.40
C LYS A 76 -29.68 6.39 -26.23
N LYS A 77 -30.03 7.26 -27.17
CA LYS A 77 -31.02 6.95 -28.21
C LYS A 77 -30.37 5.90 -29.11
N ASP A 78 -30.77 4.65 -28.95
CA ASP A 78 -30.51 3.64 -29.97
C ASP A 78 -31.37 4.02 -31.19
N THR A 79 -30.86 4.91 -32.03
CA THR A 79 -31.33 5.06 -33.42
C THR A 79 -30.79 3.88 -34.20
N ASN A 80 -31.48 2.76 -34.12
CA ASN A 80 -31.47 1.75 -35.16
C ASN A 80 -32.72 1.99 -36.02
N GLU A 81 -32.50 2.59 -37.19
CA GLU A 81 -33.37 2.40 -38.35
C GLU A 81 -33.31 0.94 -38.82
#